data_AF-A0A7C1E7Y1-F1
#
_entry.id   AF-A0A7C1E7Y1-F1
#
_cell.length_a   1.000
_cell.length_b   1.000
_cell.length_c   1.000
_cell.angle_alpha   90.00
_cell.angle_beta   90.00
_cell.angle_gamma   90.00
#
_symmetry.space_group_name_H-M   'P 1'
#
loop_
_entity.id
_entity.type
_entity.pdbx_description
1 polymer ?
#
loop_
_entity_poly.entity_id
_entity_poly.type
_entity_poly.pdbx_seq_one_letter_code
_entity_poly.pdbx_strand_id
1 'polypeptide(L)' 'MRKRPIEAVGQVLASEVAIPDNAPPHPTVAFDGYAVKSEDTPGTLVVIDRDRCYGEAELERGYAIRVNTGDPL' A
#
# COMPACT_ATOMS: atom_id res chain seq x y z
N MET A 1 0.37 -34.22 -0.76
CA MET A 1 1.40 -33.32 -1.33
C MET A 1 0.70 -32.07 -1.84
N ARG A 2 1.08 -30.88 -1.39
CA ARG A 2 0.48 -29.62 -1.86
C ARG A 2 1.05 -29.31 -3.25
N LYS A 3 0.20 -29.24 -4.26
CA LYS A 3 0.62 -28.83 -5.62
C LYS A 3 0.97 -27.35 -5.62
N ARG A 4 1.93 -26.95 -6.46
CA ARG A 4 2.12 -25.53 -6.79
C ARG A 4 0.97 -25.07 -7.70
N PRO A 5 0.57 -23.78 -7.68
CA PRO A 5 -0.52 -23.29 -8.52
C PRO A 5 -0.37 -23.64 -10.01
N ILE A 6 0.86 -23.62 -10.53
CA ILE A 6 1.14 -23.96 -11.93
C ILE A 6 0.81 -25.42 -12.29
N GLU A 7 0.88 -26.34 -11.33
CA GLU A 7 0.58 -27.77 -11.52
C GLU A 7 -0.93 -28.07 -11.47
N ALA A 8 -1.74 -27.07 -11.09
CA ALA A 8 -3.20 -27.17 -11.03
C ALA A 8 -3.88 -26.62 -12.30
N VAL A 9 -3.11 -26.06 -13.25
CA VAL A 9 -3.65 -25.57 -14.52
C VAL A 9 -4.36 -26.70 -15.28
N GLY A 10 -5.60 -26.46 -15.69
CA GLY A 10 -6.44 -27.43 -16.40
C GLY A 10 -7.11 -28.48 -15.51
N GLN A 11 -6.98 -28.38 -14.18
CA GLN A 11 -7.69 -29.23 -13.23
C GLN A 11 -8.97 -28.56 -12.74
N VAL A 12 -9.89 -29.37 -12.18
CA VAL A 12 -11.11 -28.88 -11.53
C VAL A 12 -10.84 -28.70 -10.03
N LEU A 13 -11.23 -27.55 -9.47
CA LEU A 13 -11.15 -27.31 -8.02
C LEU A 13 -12.02 -28.33 -7.26
N ALA A 14 -11.43 -28.98 -6.26
CA ALA A 14 -12.14 -29.95 -5.43
C ALA A 14 -12.84 -29.33 -4.20
N SER A 15 -12.53 -28.07 -3.90
CA SER A 15 -13.07 -27.32 -2.76
C SER A 15 -13.00 -25.82 -3.04
N GLU A 16 -13.73 -25.05 -2.24
CA GLU A 16 -13.68 -23.59 -2.26
C GLU A 16 -12.28 -23.06 -1.92
N VAL A 17 -11.96 -21.86 -2.42
CA VAL A 17 -10.74 -21.12 -2.11
C VAL A 17 -11.15 -19.86 -1.34
N ALA A 18 -10.80 -19.80 -0.07
CA ALA A 18 -11.01 -18.64 0.78
C ALA A 18 -9.73 -17.80 0.88
N ILE A 19 -9.88 -16.48 0.97
CA ILE A 19 -8.77 -15.56 1.22
C ILE A 19 -8.69 -15.35 2.74
N PRO A 20 -7.58 -15.68 3.41
CA PRO A 20 -7.47 -15.58 4.87
C PRO A 20 -7.29 -14.14 5.36
N ASP A 21 -6.70 -13.27 4.52
CA ASP A 21 -6.25 -11.93 4.90
C ASP A 21 -6.59 -10.90 3.82
N ASN A 22 -6.67 -9.62 4.20
CA ASN A 22 -6.85 -8.55 3.22
C ASN A 22 -5.68 -8.49 2.23
N ALA A 23 -6.00 -8.17 0.98
CA ALA A 23 -5.04 -7.90 -0.09
C ALA A 23 -5.39 -6.55 -0.75
N PRO A 24 -4.62 -5.48 -0.51
CA PRO A 24 -3.38 -5.41 0.27
C PRO A 24 -3.61 -5.52 1.80
N PRO A 25 -2.59 -5.95 2.58
CA PRO A 25 -2.72 -6.11 4.03
C PRO A 25 -2.73 -4.79 4.81
N HIS A 26 -2.33 -3.68 4.18
CA HIS A 26 -2.33 -2.32 4.73
C HIS A 26 -2.71 -1.33 3.63
N PRO A 27 -3.06 -0.08 3.97
CA PRO A 27 -3.21 0.98 2.96
C PRO A 27 -1.97 1.08 2.07
N THR A 28 -2.20 1.25 0.77
CA THR A 28 -1.14 1.37 -0.22
C THR A 28 -1.39 2.56 -1.14
N VAL A 29 -0.30 3.12 -1.62
CA VAL A 29 -0.26 4.21 -2.59
C VAL A 29 -0.64 3.69 -3.97
N ALA A 30 -1.66 4.30 -4.58
CA ALA A 30 -2.14 3.90 -5.90
C ALA A 30 -1.32 4.47 -7.07
N PHE A 31 -0.62 5.60 -6.85
CA PHE A 31 0.13 6.31 -7.88
C PHE A 31 1.38 6.96 -7.31
N ASP A 32 2.40 7.11 -8.12
CA ASP A 32 3.57 7.92 -7.79
C ASP A 32 3.15 9.38 -7.54
N GLY A 33 3.69 9.99 -6.49
CA GLY A 33 3.34 11.36 -6.12
C GLY A 33 3.73 11.73 -4.70
N TYR A 34 2.81 12.42 -4.02
CA TYR A 34 3.02 12.91 -2.66
C TYR A 34 1.85 12.50 -1.76
N ALA A 35 2.16 11.82 -0.66
CA ALA A 35 1.22 11.64 0.43
C ALA A 35 1.11 12.96 1.20
N VAL A 36 -0.13 13.42 1.39
CA VAL A 36 -0.44 14.69 2.04
C VAL A 36 -1.62 14.49 3.00
N LYS A 37 -1.71 15.34 4.02
CA LYS A 37 -2.97 15.54 4.72
C LYS A 37 -3.90 16.34 3.81
N SER A 38 -5.10 15.82 3.54
CA SER A 38 -6.06 16.48 2.62
C SER A 38 -6.43 17.89 3.09
N GLU A 39 -6.52 18.09 4.41
CA GLU A 39 -6.79 19.39 5.04
C GLU A 39 -5.70 20.46 4.82
N ASP A 40 -4.49 20.06 4.39
CA ASP A 40 -3.42 21.00 4.06
C ASP A 40 -3.45 21.44 2.58
N THR A 41 -4.44 20.97 1.83
CA THR A 41 -4.60 21.31 0.41
C THR A 41 -5.80 22.24 0.20
N PRO A 42 -5.67 23.26 -0.68
CA PRO A 42 -4.46 23.65 -1.41
C PRO A 42 -3.44 24.39 -0.52
N GLY A 43 -2.14 24.29 -0.83
CA GLY A 43 -1.07 24.92 -0.06
C GLY A 43 0.32 24.64 -0.62
N THR A 44 1.36 25.22 0.00
CA THR A 44 2.77 24.87 -0.24
C THR A 44 3.26 24.02 0.93
N LEU A 45 3.72 22.81 0.65
CA LEU A 45 4.12 21.82 1.65
C LEU A 45 5.60 21.51 1.54
N VAL A 46 6.24 21.23 2.67
CA VAL A 46 7.64 20.81 2.72
C VAL A 46 7.70 19.31 2.44
N VAL A 47 8.38 18.93 1.36
CA VAL A 47 8.58 17.52 1.01
C VAL A 47 9.70 16.93 1.86
N ILE A 48 9.39 15.85 2.56
CA ILE A 48 10.35 15.04 3.31
C ILE A 48 10.50 13.65 2.68
N ASP A 49 11.66 13.04 2.94
CA ASP A 49 11.93 11.68 2.47
C ASP A 49 11.31 10.64 3.42
N ARG A 50 10.86 9.54 2.83
CA ARG A 50 10.08 8.50 3.51
C ARG A 50 10.84 7.83 4.65
N ASP A 51 12.16 7.77 4.54
CA ASP A 51 13.05 7.18 5.55
C ASP A 51 12.94 7.86 6.92
N ARG A 52 12.40 9.08 6.99
CA ARG A 52 12.16 9.81 8.24
C ARG A 52 10.78 9.54 8.88
N CYS A 53 9.88 8.87 8.18
CA CYS A 53 8.49 8.66 8.60
C CYS A 53 8.07 7.19 8.60
N TYR A 54 9.00 6.24 8.73
CA TYR A 54 8.64 4.83 8.87
C TYR A 54 7.87 4.59 10.19
N GLY A 55 6.58 4.26 10.07
CA GLY A 55 5.72 3.81 11.17
C GLY A 55 4.37 4.53 11.21
N GLU A 56 3.59 4.26 12.27
CA GLU A 56 2.33 4.94 12.63
C GLU A 56 2.57 6.42 13.07
N ALA A 57 3.56 7.09 12.49
CA ALA A 57 3.88 8.47 12.81
C ALA A 57 2.92 9.39 12.06
N GLU A 58 2.22 10.25 12.79
CA GLU A 58 1.33 11.23 12.19
C GLU A 58 2.14 12.27 11.41
N LEU A 59 1.81 12.49 10.14
CA LEU A 59 2.44 13.53 9.33
C LEU A 59 2.13 14.91 9.92
N GLU A 60 3.14 15.68 10.28
CA GLU A 60 2.93 17.05 10.77
C GLU A 60 2.25 17.93 9.71
N ARG A 61 1.49 18.93 10.16
CA ARG A 61 0.82 19.90 9.28
C ARG A 61 1.85 20.63 8.42
N GLY A 62 1.57 20.79 7.14
CA GLY A 62 2.44 21.53 6.21
C GLY A 62 3.54 20.67 5.58
N TYR A 63 3.55 19.36 5.82
CA TYR A 63 4.49 18.42 5.21
C TYR A 63 3.83 17.50 4.18
N ALA A 64 4.65 16.96 3.28
CA ALA A 64 4.29 15.95 2.31
C ALA A 64 5.40 14.91 2.21
N ILE A 65 5.05 13.64 1.95
CA ILE A 65 6.02 12.56 1.76
C ILE A 65 6.01 12.14 0.30
N ARG A 66 7.19 12.02 -0.33
CA ARG A 66 7.27 11.47 -1.68
C ARG A 66 7.03 9.95 -1.66
N VAL A 67 6.14 9.47 -2.50
CA VAL A 67 5.69 8.07 -2.55
C VAL A 67 5.67 7.53 -3.97
N ASN A 68 5.82 6.22 -4.10
CA ASN A 68 5.67 5.47 -5.34
C ASN A 68 4.49 4.50 -5.24
N THR A 69 4.04 4.02 -6.39
CA THR A 69 2.98 3.03 -6.53
C THR A 69 3.31 1.75 -5.76
N GLY A 70 2.36 1.29 -4.95
CA GLY A 70 2.51 0.09 -4.12
C GLY A 70 3.20 0.35 -2.78
N ASP A 71 3.72 1.55 -2.52
CA ASP A 71 4.25 1.90 -1.22
C ASP A 71 3.17 1.80 -0.14
N PRO A 72 3.48 1.26 1.06
CA PRO A 72 2.65 1.48 2.24
C PRO A 72 2.36 2.97 2.47
N LEU A 73 1.10 3.30 2.73
CA LEU A 73 0.67 4.66 3.08
C LEU A 73 0.59 4.85 4.60
#